data_AF-M5JK47-F1
#
_entry.id   AF-M5JK47-F1
#
_cell.length_a   1.000
_cell.length_b   1.000
_cell.length_c   1.000
_cell.angle_alpha   90.00
_cell.angle_beta   90.00
_cell.angle_gamma   90.00
#
_symmetry.space_group_name_H-M   'P 1'
#
loop_
_entity.id
_entity.type
_entity.pdbx_description
1 polymer ?
#
loop_
_entity_poly.entity_id
_entity_poly.type
_entity_poly.pdbx_seq_one_letter_code
_entity_poly.pdbx_strand_id
1 'polypeptide(L)' 'MNGPKHENKYADRAIDCQDAVAAGIINLLDEAEQAGWDRVEAAKAIVNVAIGIHMGETGKDPEE' A
#
# COMPACT_ATOMS: atom_id res chain seq x y z
N MET A 1 11.97 9.43 -9.59
CA MET A 1 10.72 10.17 -9.32
C MET A 1 9.61 9.15 -9.27
N ASN A 2 8.98 8.96 -8.11
CA ASN A 2 7.87 7.99 -7.93
C ASN A 2 6.51 8.70 -7.81
N GLY A 3 6.40 9.89 -8.43
CA GLY A 3 5.16 10.67 -8.45
C GLY A 3 4.35 10.42 -9.72
N PRO A 4 3.12 10.95 -9.82
CA PRO A 4 2.29 10.83 -11.01
C PRO A 4 3.02 11.31 -12.27
N LYS A 5 2.98 10.54 -13.37
CA LYS A 5 3.59 10.95 -14.65
C LYS A 5 2.94 12.20 -15.25
N HIS A 6 1.64 12.39 -15.00
CA HIS A 6 0.85 13.56 -15.39
C HIS A 6 -0.13 13.97 -14.29
N GLU A 7 -0.49 15.26 -14.22
CA GLU A 7 -1.46 15.79 -13.24
C GLU A 7 -2.90 15.25 -13.46
N ASN A 8 -3.27 14.99 -14.71
CA ASN A 8 -4.61 14.52 -15.09
C ASN A 8 -4.77 13.00 -14.89
N LYS A 9 -6.01 12.51 -14.96
CA LYS A 9 -6.28 11.06 -15.05
C LYS A 9 -5.66 10.50 -16.34
N TYR A 10 -4.86 9.46 -16.21
CA TYR A 10 -4.32 8.66 -17.32
C TYR A 10 -4.51 7.16 -17.00
N ALA A 11 -4.51 6.33 -18.04
CA ALA A 11 -4.92 4.92 -17.96
C ALA A 11 -4.20 4.16 -16.84
N ASP A 12 -2.89 4.33 -16.72
CA ASP A 12 -2.05 3.57 -15.79
C ASP A 12 -1.82 4.27 -14.44
N ARG A 13 -2.53 5.36 -14.13
CA ARG A 13 -2.25 6.17 -12.93
C ARG A 13 -2.39 5.38 -11.63
N ALA A 14 -3.31 4.43 -11.59
CA ALA A 14 -3.47 3.53 -10.44
C ALA A 14 -2.30 2.56 -10.31
N ILE A 15 -1.86 1.95 -11.42
CA ILE A 15 -0.73 1.02 -11.48
C ILE A 15 0.56 1.75 -11.10
N ASP A 16 0.81 2.93 -11.67
CA ASP A 16 1.98 3.75 -11.34
C ASP A 16 2.03 4.14 -9.85
N CYS A 17 0.86 4.38 -9.23
CA CYS A 17 0.75 4.64 -7.80
C CYS A 17 1.09 3.39 -6.97
N GLN A 18 0.60 2.21 -7.38
CA GLN A 18 0.92 0.93 -6.74
C GLN A 18 2.41 0.62 -6.83
N ASP A 19 3.01 0.77 -8.01
CA ASP A 19 4.45 0.58 -8.22
C ASP A 19 5.30 1.54 -7.37
N ALA A 20 4.85 2.79 -7.24
CA ALA A 20 5.52 3.80 -6.43
C ALA A 20 5.60 3.42 -4.94
N VAL A 21 4.56 2.75 -4.41
CA VAL A 21 4.50 2.35 -3.00
C VAL A 21 5.01 0.92 -2.75
N ALA A 22 5.05 0.06 -3.77
CA ALA A 22 5.41 -1.36 -3.65
C ALA A 22 6.79 -1.57 -3.01
N ALA A 23 7.79 -0.76 -3.38
CA ALA A 23 9.13 -0.86 -2.80
C ALA A 23 9.12 -0.61 -1.28
N GLY A 24 8.31 0.34 -0.80
CA GLY A 24 8.16 0.61 0.63
C GLY A 24 7.47 -0.53 1.36
N ILE A 25 6.44 -1.12 0.75
CA ILE A 25 5.72 -2.29 1.32
C ILE A 25 6.65 -3.51 1.40
N ILE A 26 7.48 -3.75 0.39
CA ILE A 26 8.44 -4.86 0.41
C ILE A 26 9.44 -4.69 1.57
N ASN A 27 9.95 -3.48 1.79
CA ASN A 27 10.86 -3.22 2.91
C ASN A 27 10.17 -3.48 4.27
N LEU A 28 8.91 -3.08 4.44
CA LEU A 28 8.14 -3.36 5.66
C LEU A 28 7.94 -4.87 5.90
N LEU A 29 7.75 -5.64 4.82
CA LEU A 29 7.67 -7.10 4.90
C LEU A 29 9.02 -7.71 5.33
N ASP A 30 10.12 -7.23 4.75
CA ASP A 30 11.47 -7.69 5.11
C ASP A 30 11.81 -7.36 6.56
N GLU A 31 11.41 -6.19 7.05
CA GLU A 31 11.58 -5.78 8.45
C GLU A 31 10.77 -6.66 9.41
N ALA A 32 9.52 -6.98 9.05
CA ALA A 32 8.67 -7.86 9.84
C ALA A 32 9.24 -9.30 9.90
N GLU A 33 9.70 -9.83 8.77
CA GLU A 33 10.32 -11.16 8.70
C GLU A 33 11.62 -11.21 9.53
N GLN A 34 12.46 -10.17 9.48
CA GLN A 34 13.65 -10.06 10.33
C GLN A 34 13.33 -9.98 11.83
N ALA A 35 12.18 -9.43 12.19
CA ALA A 35 11.67 -9.42 13.57
C ALA A 35 11.04 -10.76 13.98
N GLY A 36 10.94 -11.74 13.07
CA GLY A 36 10.47 -13.10 13.34
C GLY A 36 9.00 -13.34 13.01
N TRP A 37 8.33 -12.41 12.32
CA TRP A 37 6.96 -12.61 11.86
C TRP A 37 6.92 -13.44 10.58
N ASP A 38 5.83 -14.21 10.40
CA ASP A 38 5.57 -14.82 9.10
C ASP A 38 5.27 -13.75 8.05
N ARG A 39 5.83 -13.90 6.85
CA ARG A 39 5.71 -12.89 5.80
C ARG A 39 4.27 -12.73 5.30
N VAL A 40 3.48 -13.81 5.27
CA VAL A 40 2.07 -13.76 4.85
C VAL A 40 1.22 -13.13 5.95
N GLU A 41 1.51 -13.39 7.22
CA GLU A 41 0.91 -12.68 8.36
C GLU A 41 1.19 -11.18 8.30
N ALA A 42 2.44 -10.77 8.07
CA ALA A 42 2.83 -9.38 7.92
C ALA A 42 2.10 -8.71 6.74
N ALA A 43 1.98 -9.39 5.60
CA ALA A 43 1.24 -8.88 4.45
C ALA A 43 -0.25 -8.64 4.78
N LYS A 44 -0.91 -9.56 5.49
CA LYS A 44 -2.29 -9.37 5.95
C LYS A 44 -2.42 -8.18 6.89
N ALA A 45 -1.47 -8.02 7.82
CA ALA A 45 -1.47 -6.87 8.73
C ALA A 45 -1.34 -5.55 7.98
N ILE A 46 -0.45 -5.46 6.97
CA ILE A 46 -0.29 -4.28 6.13
C ILE A 46 -1.60 -3.93 5.40
N VAL A 47 -2.30 -4.93 4.83
CA VAL A 47 -3.61 -4.71 4.18
C VAL A 47 -4.62 -4.13 5.16
N ASN A 48 -4.77 -4.73 6.35
CA ASN A 48 -5.72 -4.25 7.35
C ASN A 48 -5.41 -2.83 7.82
N VAL A 49 -4.13 -2.49 8.01
CA VAL A 49 -3.70 -1.13 8.37
C VAL A 49 -4.02 -0.15 7.23
N ALA A 50 -3.75 -0.51 5.98
CA ALA A 50 -4.05 0.35 4.83
C ALA A 50 -5.56 0.63 4.69
N ILE A 51 -6.41 -0.38 4.93
CA ILE A 51 -7.87 -0.22 4.97
C ILE A 51 -8.26 0.76 6.08
N GLY A 52 -7.75 0.57 7.30
CA GLY A 52 -8.02 1.47 8.43
C GLY A 52 -7.60 2.92 8.17
N ILE A 53 -6.46 3.13 7.52
CA ILE A 53 -5.99 4.46 7.08
C ILE A 53 -6.97 5.06 6.05
N HIS A 54 -7.35 4.28 5.02
CA HIS A 54 -8.31 4.73 4.00
C HIS A 54 -9.63 5.16 4.61
N MET A 55 -10.16 4.37 5.55
CA MET A 55 -11.39 4.71 6.29
C MET A 55 -11.22 5.99 7.10
N GLY A 56 -10.08 6.17 7.77
CA GLY A 56 -9.79 7.39 8.53
C GLY A 56 -9.72 8.66 7.65
N GLU A 57 -9.18 8.54 6.44
CA GLU A 57 -9.03 9.68 5.51
C GLU A 57 -10.31 10.00 4.75
N THR A 58 -11.10 9.00 4.38
CA THR A 58 -12.25 9.16 3.48
C THR A 58 -13.60 9.05 4.18
N GLY A 59 -13.63 8.49 5.39
CA GLY A 59 -14.85 8.13 6.11
C GLY A 59 -15.61 6.96 5.50
N LYS A 60 -15.00 6.18 4.60
CA LYS A 60 -15.63 5.06 3.88
C LYS A 60 -14.78 3.81 3.92
N ASP A 61 -15.42 2.65 3.98
CA ASP A 61 -14.75 1.37 3.75
C ASP A 61 -14.40 1.24 2.25
N PRO A 62 -13.16 0.87 1.88
CA PRO A 62 -12.81 0.66 0.48
C PRO A 62 -13.54 -0.53 -0.19
N GLU A 63 -14.16 -1.41 0.59
CA GLU A 63 -14.96 -2.56 0.11
C GLU A 63 -16.47 -2.30 0.04
N GLU A 64 -16.97 -1.14 0.51
CA GLU A 64 -18.39 -0.71 0.40
C GLU A 64 -18.73 -0.05 -0.95
#